data_AF-A0A941RY77-F1
#
_entry.id   AF-A0A941RY77-F1
#
_cell.length_a   1.000
_cell.length_b   1.000
_cell.length_c   1.000
_cell.angle_alpha   90.00
_cell.angle_beta   90.00
_cell.angle_gamma   90.00
#
_symmetry.space_group_name_H-M   'P 1'
#
loop_
_entity.id
_entity.type
_entity.pdbx_description
1 polymer ?
#
loop_
_entity_poly.entity_id
_entity_poly.type
_entity_poly.pdbx_seq_one_letter_code
_entity_poly.pdbx_strand_id
1 'polypeptide(L)'
;ALWERVLVPVRILESPNDELVRSVTVNNNRQNSMSPAALRSNDVVQIRLEQRFRERRIMYQRQEGAFDAVFGSSPELLDDEFENTQGRKVDIHELSRAIAAALGKLDWALHPNDLFEADKSYETCFDEKRTLNSIVFLTFLQNLHDVVGIVLKMDLNLVPKGNGPKPSRLLYHTICLLTRYLAREKDYAFVKEWGTKLYGRKPSFREATRKLLNSNKSRIRTELSSCFMALESKDAVALKDAFERCQKHLGLKDDRDPFVVFADLDGETPVLAGGEFEE
;
A
#
# COMPACT_ATOMS: atom_id res chain seq x y z
N ALA A 1 -19.47 20.43 33.12
CA ALA A 1 -18.72 21.15 34.16
C ALA A 1 -17.32 20.59 34.48
N LEU A 2 -16.91 19.36 34.09
CA LEU A 2 -15.52 18.92 34.30
C LEU A 2 -14.53 19.44 33.23
N TRP A 3 -14.99 19.53 31.98
CA TRP A 3 -14.19 19.97 30.83
C TRP A 3 -13.89 21.48 30.80
N GLU A 4 -14.75 22.30 31.42
CA GLU A 4 -14.60 23.77 31.49
C GLU A 4 -13.44 24.22 32.40
N ARG A 5 -12.78 23.30 33.12
CA ARG A 5 -11.68 23.58 34.04
C ARG A 5 -10.32 23.12 33.54
N VAL A 6 -10.26 22.50 32.36
CA VAL A 6 -9.00 22.05 31.77
C VAL A 6 -8.40 23.20 30.96
N LEU A 7 -7.36 23.84 31.49
CA LEU A 7 -6.57 24.82 30.77
C LEU A 7 -5.50 24.09 29.97
N VAL A 8 -5.63 24.09 28.65
CA VAL A 8 -4.62 23.54 27.73
C VAL A 8 -3.73 24.68 27.25
N PRO A 9 -2.41 24.61 27.44
CA PRO A 9 -1.50 25.61 26.87
C PRO A 9 -1.51 25.46 25.34
N VAL A 10 -2.02 26.47 24.65
CA VAL A 10 -2.01 26.57 23.19
C VAL A 10 -0.91 27.53 22.78
N ARG A 11 -0.06 27.11 21.84
CA ARG A 11 0.95 27.97 21.22
C ARG A 11 0.59 28.17 19.76
N ILE A 12 0.18 29.39 19.40
CA ILE A 12 -0.17 29.76 18.03
C ILE A 12 1.07 30.35 17.38
N LEU A 13 1.40 29.88 16.18
CA LEU A 13 2.49 30.40 15.37
C LEU A 13 1.93 30.76 13.99
N GLU A 14 2.04 32.04 13.64
CA GLU A 14 1.58 32.58 12.36
C GLU A 14 2.81 33.01 11.56
N SER A 15 2.89 32.59 10.30
CA SER A 15 4.01 32.91 9.41
C SER A 15 3.52 32.90 7.96
N PRO A 16 3.93 33.88 7.13
CA PRO A 16 3.62 33.88 5.70
C PRO A 16 4.48 32.89 4.89
N ASN A 17 5.43 32.20 5.54
CA ASN A 17 6.28 31.18 4.93
C ASN A 17 5.76 29.77 5.27
N ASP A 18 5.15 29.12 4.28
CA ASP A 18 4.57 27.78 4.40
C ASP A 18 5.60 26.70 4.72
N GLU A 19 6.83 26.80 4.20
CA GLU A 19 7.90 25.84 4.52
C GLU A 19 8.29 25.91 5.99
N LEU A 20 8.35 27.13 6.55
CA LEU A 20 8.63 27.32 7.98
C LEU A 20 7.51 26.72 8.84
N VAL A 21 6.23 26.99 8.51
CA VAL A 21 5.07 26.43 9.22
C VAL A 21 5.11 24.90 9.18
N ARG A 22 5.39 24.32 8.01
CA ARG A 22 5.53 22.87 7.84
C ARG A 22 6.67 22.31 8.68
N SER A 23 7.83 22.94 8.68
CA SER A 23 9.00 22.49 9.46
C SER A 23 8.75 22.53 10.97
N VAL A 24 8.10 23.60 11.49
CA VAL A 24 7.78 23.75 12.91
C VAL A 24 6.73 22.71 13.31
N THR A 25 5.71 22.50 12.47
CA THR A 25 4.67 21.49 12.69
C THR A 25 5.28 20.09 12.75
N VAL A 26 6.14 19.74 11.78
CA VAL A 26 6.84 18.46 11.75
C VAL A 26 7.69 18.25 13.00
N ASN A 27 8.44 19.27 13.45
CA ASN A 27 9.31 19.16 14.62
C ASN A 27 8.55 19.10 15.96
N ASN A 28 7.49 19.89 16.13
CA ASN A 28 6.63 19.81 17.32
C ASN A 28 5.96 18.43 17.41
N ASN A 29 5.47 17.94 16.28
CA ASN A 29 4.81 16.66 16.20
C ASN A 29 5.78 15.47 16.36
N ARG A 30 7.08 15.65 16.07
CA ARG A 30 8.15 14.67 16.41
C ARG A 30 8.45 14.61 17.91
N GLN A 31 8.18 15.67 18.68
CA GLN A 31 8.35 15.69 20.14
C GLN A 31 7.17 15.02 20.86
N ASN A 32 5.98 15.04 20.26
CA ASN A 32 4.90 14.12 20.61
C ASN A 32 5.20 12.75 19.95
N SER A 33 4.81 11.63 20.56
CA SER A 33 5.06 10.27 20.03
C SER A 33 4.23 9.94 18.78
N MET A 34 4.14 10.86 17.82
CA MET A 34 3.40 10.67 16.58
C MET A 34 4.24 9.88 15.57
N SER A 35 3.61 8.98 14.84
CA SER A 35 4.28 8.24 13.79
C SER A 35 4.73 9.17 12.65
N PRO A 36 5.83 8.86 11.93
CA PRO A 36 6.26 9.67 10.78
C PRO A 36 5.18 9.85 9.71
N ALA A 37 4.28 8.88 9.53
CA ALA A 37 3.17 9.02 8.59
C ALA A 37 2.10 10.01 9.07
N ALA A 38 1.86 10.12 10.38
CA ALA A 38 0.93 11.11 10.93
C ALA A 38 1.38 12.54 10.59
N LEU A 39 2.71 12.79 10.55
CA LEU A 39 3.29 14.07 10.11
C LEU A 39 2.95 14.42 8.66
N ARG A 40 2.78 13.40 7.82
CA ARG A 40 2.46 13.52 6.39
C ARG A 40 0.97 13.45 6.10
N SER A 41 0.14 13.16 7.10
CA SER A 41 -1.30 12.91 6.91
C SER A 41 -2.06 14.11 6.35
N ASN A 42 -1.57 15.34 6.56
CA ASN A 42 -2.19 16.57 6.06
C ASN A 42 -1.47 17.14 4.82
N ASP A 43 -0.53 16.41 4.24
CA ASP A 43 0.09 16.83 2.97
C ASP A 43 -0.96 16.84 1.84
N VAL A 44 -0.87 17.83 0.94
CA VAL A 44 -1.83 18.04 -0.15
C VAL A 44 -2.06 16.79 -0.98
N VAL A 45 -0.98 16.03 -1.25
CA VAL A 45 -1.06 14.77 -2.00
C VAL A 45 -1.94 13.72 -1.30
N GLN A 46 -1.94 13.67 0.04
CA GLN A 46 -2.74 12.71 0.80
C GLN A 46 -4.21 13.11 0.82
N ILE A 47 -4.49 14.41 0.90
CA ILE A 47 -5.86 14.94 0.84
C ILE A 47 -6.47 14.66 -0.55
N ARG A 48 -5.71 14.91 -1.62
CA ARG A 48 -6.15 14.59 -2.99
C ARG A 48 -6.33 13.09 -3.20
N LEU A 49 -5.41 12.28 -2.67
CA LEU A 49 -5.51 10.83 -2.74
C LEU A 49 -6.77 10.32 -2.00
N GLU A 50 -7.09 10.89 -0.83
CA GLU A 50 -8.34 10.61 -0.11
C GLU A 50 -9.57 10.92 -0.98
N GLN A 51 -9.61 12.10 -1.60
CA GLN A 51 -10.70 12.48 -2.51
C GLN A 51 -10.86 11.48 -3.66
N ARG A 52 -9.77 11.09 -4.31
CA ARG A 52 -9.81 10.14 -5.43
C ARG A 52 -10.24 8.73 -5.02
N PHE A 53 -9.90 8.28 -3.81
CA PHE A 53 -10.45 7.03 -3.25
C PHE A 53 -11.95 7.17 -2.92
N ARG A 54 -12.36 8.33 -2.38
CA ARG A 54 -13.77 8.63 -2.08
C ARG A 54 -14.63 8.65 -3.35
N GLU A 55 -14.14 9.19 -4.47
CA GLU A 55 -14.82 9.13 -5.78
C GLU A 55 -15.09 7.68 -6.24
N ARG A 56 -14.31 6.72 -5.74
CA ARG A 56 -14.49 5.28 -5.96
C ARG A 56 -15.24 4.58 -4.84
N ARG A 57 -15.78 5.33 -3.88
CA ARG A 57 -16.46 4.84 -2.69
C ARG A 57 -15.58 3.90 -1.87
N ILE A 58 -14.28 4.21 -1.76
CA ILE A 58 -13.29 3.47 -0.98
C ILE A 58 -12.75 4.39 0.12
N MET A 59 -12.74 3.90 1.35
CA MET A 59 -12.23 4.64 2.50
C MET A 59 -10.70 4.57 2.55
N TYR A 60 -10.06 5.72 2.43
CA TYR A 60 -8.62 5.88 2.59
C TYR A 60 -8.29 6.46 3.97
N GLN A 61 -7.56 5.69 4.76
CA GLN A 61 -7.12 6.10 6.09
C GLN A 61 -5.71 6.70 6.05
N ARG A 62 -5.66 8.03 6.03
CA ARG A 62 -4.42 8.81 6.20
C ARG A 62 -4.10 9.15 7.66
N GLN A 63 -5.12 9.27 8.52
CA GLN A 63 -4.99 9.55 9.95
C GLN A 63 -5.35 8.32 10.78
N GLU A 64 -4.53 7.97 11.76
CA GLU A 64 -4.79 6.86 12.67
C GLU A 64 -6.14 7.03 13.39
N GLY A 65 -6.87 5.93 13.59
CA GLY A 65 -8.22 5.94 14.18
C GLY A 65 -9.38 6.47 13.31
N ALA A 66 -9.13 7.14 12.17
CA ALA A 66 -10.20 7.72 11.35
C ALA A 66 -11.25 6.69 10.87
N PHE A 67 -10.81 5.48 10.48
CA PHE A 67 -11.74 4.43 10.08
C PHE A 67 -12.64 3.97 11.23
N ASP A 68 -12.07 3.75 12.42
CA ASP A 68 -12.81 3.29 13.59
C ASP A 68 -13.78 4.36 14.10
N ALA A 69 -13.42 5.64 13.96
CA ALA A 69 -14.30 6.76 14.26
C ALA A 69 -15.54 6.74 13.36
N VAL A 70 -15.37 6.64 12.03
CA VAL A 70 -16.49 6.54 11.08
C VAL A 70 -17.34 5.31 11.37
N PHE A 71 -16.71 4.15 11.59
CA PHE A 71 -17.41 2.90 11.89
C PHE A 71 -18.19 2.96 13.21
N GLY A 72 -17.66 3.65 14.22
CA GLY A 72 -18.29 3.75 15.53
C GLY A 72 -19.40 4.81 15.62
N SER A 73 -19.27 5.92 14.90
CA SER A 73 -20.22 7.05 14.99
C SER A 73 -21.30 7.04 13.93
N SER A 74 -21.01 6.53 12.73
CA SER A 74 -21.90 6.66 11.57
C SER A 74 -21.74 5.47 10.61
N PRO A 75 -22.17 4.26 11.02
CA PRO A 75 -22.05 3.07 10.18
C PRO A 75 -22.74 3.20 8.82
N GLU A 76 -23.81 3.99 8.73
CA GLU A 76 -24.59 4.22 7.51
C GLU A 76 -23.76 4.88 6.40
N LEU A 77 -22.78 5.73 6.75
CA LEU A 77 -21.85 6.34 5.78
C LEU A 77 -20.98 5.29 5.08
N LEU A 78 -20.75 4.13 5.69
CA LEU A 78 -19.96 3.07 5.07
C LEU A 78 -20.69 2.43 3.89
N ASP A 79 -22.01 2.31 4.00
CA ASP A 79 -22.83 1.70 2.96
C ASP A 79 -23.17 2.72 1.86
N ASP A 80 -23.38 3.99 2.22
CA ASP A 80 -23.78 5.03 1.28
C ASP A 80 -22.59 5.68 0.53
N GLU A 81 -21.54 6.09 1.26
CA GLU A 81 -20.38 6.79 0.67
C GLU A 81 -19.21 5.86 0.36
N PHE A 82 -19.12 4.72 1.04
CA PHE A 82 -17.93 3.88 1.02
C PHE A 82 -18.21 2.40 0.68
N GLU A 83 -19.24 2.11 -0.12
CA GLU A 83 -19.70 0.74 -0.44
C GLU A 83 -18.58 -0.23 -0.89
N ASN A 84 -17.56 0.28 -1.59
CA ASN A 84 -16.44 -0.52 -2.13
C ASN A 84 -15.35 -0.80 -1.08
N THR A 85 -15.52 -0.30 0.14
CA THR A 85 -14.64 -0.49 1.29
C THR A 85 -14.82 -1.85 1.96
N GLN A 86 -16.03 -2.41 1.89
CA GLN A 86 -16.32 -3.79 2.31
C GLN A 86 -15.86 -4.10 3.75
N GLY A 87 -16.06 -3.15 4.68
CA GLY A 87 -15.69 -3.28 6.10
C GLY A 87 -14.18 -3.26 6.37
N ARG A 88 -13.39 -2.71 5.45
CA ARG A 88 -11.92 -2.57 5.54
C ARG A 88 -11.51 -1.11 5.34
N LYS A 89 -10.26 -0.86 5.00
CA LYS A 89 -9.76 0.45 4.62
C LYS A 89 -8.52 0.28 3.75
N VAL A 90 -8.23 1.29 2.95
CA VAL A 90 -6.88 1.46 2.42
C VAL A 90 -6.10 2.24 3.47
N ASP A 91 -5.07 1.64 4.05
CA ASP A 91 -4.26 2.26 5.10
C ASP A 91 -2.98 2.86 4.50
N ILE A 92 -2.63 4.10 4.88
CA ILE A 92 -1.45 4.78 4.35
C ILE A 92 -0.14 4.00 4.58
N HIS A 93 0.02 3.33 5.73
CA HIS A 93 1.21 2.53 6.02
C HIS A 93 1.23 1.25 5.21
N GLU A 94 0.11 0.57 5.06
CA GLU A 94 0.04 -0.68 4.29
C GLU A 94 0.21 -0.43 2.79
N LEU A 95 -0.50 0.59 2.28
CA LEU A 95 -0.43 1.00 0.88
C LEU A 95 0.97 1.47 0.51
N SER A 96 1.61 2.34 1.31
CA SER A 96 2.96 2.83 1.00
C SER A 96 3.99 1.71 0.90
N ARG A 97 3.86 0.67 1.75
CA ARG A 97 4.74 -0.51 1.69
C ARG A 97 4.47 -1.37 0.47
N ALA A 98 3.21 -1.52 0.08
CA ALA A 98 2.83 -2.22 -1.14
C ALA A 98 3.32 -1.47 -2.40
N ILE A 99 3.21 -0.13 -2.42
CA ILE A 99 3.76 0.72 -3.49
C ILE A 99 5.28 0.57 -3.57
N ALA A 100 5.98 0.70 -2.44
CA ALA A 100 7.42 0.53 -2.37
C ALA A 100 7.87 -0.85 -2.86
N ALA A 101 7.12 -1.90 -2.51
CA ALA A 101 7.36 -3.25 -3.01
C ALA A 101 7.18 -3.34 -4.53
N ALA A 102 6.10 -2.78 -5.09
CA ALA A 102 5.85 -2.75 -6.53
C ALA A 102 6.93 -1.96 -7.30
N LEU A 103 7.47 -0.87 -6.70
CA LEU A 103 8.63 -0.12 -7.22
C LEU A 103 9.95 -0.92 -7.16
N GLY A 104 9.98 -2.05 -6.45
CA GLY A 104 11.21 -2.81 -6.16
C GLY A 104 12.09 -2.20 -5.07
N LYS A 105 11.58 -1.23 -4.30
CA LYS A 105 12.24 -0.58 -3.16
C LYS A 105 11.95 -1.35 -1.87
N LEU A 106 12.46 -2.58 -1.78
CA LEU A 106 12.13 -3.50 -0.69
C LEU A 106 12.55 -2.98 0.69
N ASP A 107 13.65 -2.24 0.78
CA ASP A 107 14.10 -1.65 2.04
C ASP A 107 13.02 -0.72 2.62
N TRP A 108 12.40 0.11 1.79
CA TRP A 108 11.31 1.00 2.21
C TRP A 108 10.03 0.23 2.57
N ALA A 109 9.74 -0.87 1.86
CA ALA A 109 8.60 -1.72 2.19
C ALA A 109 8.77 -2.47 3.52
N LEU A 110 10.01 -2.84 3.86
CA LEU A 110 10.34 -3.51 5.12
C LEU A 110 10.45 -2.51 6.29
N HIS A 111 10.92 -1.30 6.01
CA HIS A 111 11.16 -0.21 6.97
C HIS A 111 10.36 1.06 6.58
N PRO A 112 9.04 1.07 6.78
CA PRO A 112 8.17 2.16 6.32
C PRO A 112 8.45 3.51 6.98
N ASN A 113 9.04 3.56 8.18
CA ASN A 113 9.35 4.85 8.82
C ASN A 113 10.34 5.66 7.96
N ASP A 114 11.37 5.01 7.42
CA ASP A 114 12.35 5.62 6.52
C ASP A 114 11.70 6.20 5.25
N LEU A 115 10.57 5.62 4.82
CA LEU A 115 9.80 6.12 3.70
C LEU A 115 9.13 7.46 4.01
N PHE A 116 8.55 7.63 5.21
CA PHE A 116 7.84 8.86 5.59
C PHE A 116 8.77 9.95 6.14
N GLU A 117 9.94 9.58 6.66
CA GLU A 117 10.90 10.51 7.25
C GLU A 117 11.68 11.31 6.21
N ALA A 118 12.07 10.70 5.09
CA ALA A 118 12.84 11.37 4.05
C ALA A 118 11.93 11.86 2.90
N ASP A 119 12.02 13.14 2.54
CA ASP A 119 11.19 13.74 1.49
C ASP A 119 11.32 12.99 0.16
N LYS A 120 12.56 12.66 -0.23
CA LYS A 120 12.83 11.95 -1.49
C LYS A 120 12.13 10.59 -1.57
N SER A 121 12.15 9.79 -0.52
CA SER A 121 11.49 8.47 -0.52
C SER A 121 9.96 8.63 -0.50
N TYR A 122 9.46 9.58 0.28
CA TYR A 122 8.04 9.92 0.32
C TYR A 122 7.51 10.39 -1.03
N GLU A 123 8.14 11.39 -1.65
CA GLU A 123 7.78 11.94 -2.97
C GLU A 123 7.88 10.89 -4.07
N THR A 124 8.87 9.99 -4.01
CA THR A 124 8.98 8.88 -4.96
C THR A 124 7.83 7.88 -4.82
N CYS A 125 7.37 7.63 -3.58
CA CYS A 125 6.28 6.70 -3.30
C CYS A 125 4.91 7.31 -3.64
N PHE A 126 4.74 8.60 -3.36
CA PHE A 126 3.50 9.36 -3.56
C PHE A 126 3.63 10.37 -4.71
N ASP A 127 4.14 9.90 -5.86
CA ASP A 127 4.26 10.70 -7.08
C ASP A 127 2.91 10.72 -7.83
N GLU A 128 2.25 11.87 -7.80
CA GLU A 128 0.95 12.11 -8.49
C GLU A 128 1.00 11.81 -9.99
N LYS A 129 2.17 11.89 -10.63
CA LYS A 129 2.33 11.71 -12.08
C LYS A 129 2.72 10.28 -12.48
N ARG A 130 3.01 9.42 -11.49
CA ARG A 130 3.50 8.06 -11.73
C ARG A 130 2.83 7.05 -10.84
N THR A 131 3.17 7.04 -9.54
CA THR A 131 2.74 5.95 -8.65
C THR A 131 1.29 6.06 -8.24
N LEU A 132 0.74 7.27 -8.25
CA LEU A 132 -0.65 7.51 -7.89
C LEU A 132 -1.59 7.60 -9.10
N ASN A 133 -1.15 7.31 -10.32
CA ASN A 133 -2.00 7.48 -11.52
C ASN A 133 -3.31 6.69 -11.48
N SER A 134 -3.30 5.49 -10.88
CA SER A 134 -4.42 4.54 -10.95
C SER A 134 -4.93 4.12 -9.57
N ILE A 135 -6.10 4.61 -9.17
CA ILE A 135 -6.79 4.19 -7.93
C ILE A 135 -7.17 2.71 -7.98
N VAL A 136 -7.52 2.18 -9.16
CA VAL A 136 -7.73 0.74 -9.34
C VAL A 136 -6.47 -0.03 -8.97
N PHE A 137 -5.31 0.40 -9.46
CA PHE A 137 -4.05 -0.31 -9.16
C PHE A 137 -3.65 -0.17 -7.69
N LEU A 138 -3.82 1.02 -7.09
CA LEU A 138 -3.54 1.21 -5.66
C LEU A 138 -4.44 0.33 -4.77
N THR A 139 -5.72 0.22 -5.10
CA THR A 139 -6.66 -0.69 -4.43
C THR A 139 -6.22 -2.15 -4.58
N PHE A 140 -5.78 -2.55 -5.77
CA PHE A 140 -5.23 -3.88 -6.00
C PHE A 140 -3.98 -4.16 -5.15
N LEU A 141 -3.09 -3.17 -5.00
CA LEU A 141 -1.90 -3.28 -4.13
C LEU A 141 -2.28 -3.47 -2.65
N GLN A 142 -3.28 -2.74 -2.15
CA GLN A 142 -3.81 -2.94 -0.80
C GLN A 142 -4.38 -4.36 -0.64
N ASN A 143 -5.18 -4.83 -1.60
CA ASN A 143 -5.72 -6.18 -1.56
C ASN A 143 -4.59 -7.23 -1.54
N LEU A 144 -3.54 -7.06 -2.36
CA LEU A 144 -2.38 -7.96 -2.34
C LEU A 144 -1.68 -7.96 -0.98
N HIS A 145 -1.50 -6.80 -0.36
CA HIS A 145 -0.93 -6.70 0.99
C HIS A 145 -1.72 -7.54 2.00
N ASP A 146 -3.05 -7.44 1.97
CA ASP A 146 -3.94 -8.15 2.90
C ASP A 146 -3.86 -9.68 2.79
N VAL A 147 -3.57 -10.21 1.59
CA VAL A 147 -3.76 -11.63 1.28
C VAL A 147 -2.47 -12.41 1.04
N VAL A 148 -1.44 -11.80 0.44
CA VAL A 148 -0.23 -12.52 -0.02
C VAL A 148 0.45 -13.24 1.14
N GLY A 149 0.49 -12.63 2.33
CA GLY A 149 1.14 -13.22 3.50
C GLY A 149 0.46 -14.50 3.96
N ILE A 150 -0.86 -14.57 3.81
CA ILE A 150 -1.67 -15.76 4.11
C ILE A 150 -1.43 -16.82 3.05
N VAL A 151 -1.46 -16.45 1.76
CA VAL A 151 -1.22 -17.37 0.65
C VAL A 151 0.15 -18.04 0.78
N LEU A 152 1.20 -17.26 1.06
CA LEU A 152 2.54 -17.77 1.29
C LEU A 152 2.61 -18.73 2.48
N LYS A 153 1.94 -18.40 3.59
CA LYS A 153 1.98 -19.17 4.83
C LYS A 153 1.15 -20.46 4.76
N MET A 154 -0.01 -20.42 4.11
CA MET A 154 -1.05 -21.45 4.25
C MET A 154 -1.34 -22.23 2.97
N ASP A 155 -1.10 -21.65 1.79
CA ASP A 155 -1.68 -22.19 0.54
C ASP A 155 -0.66 -22.68 -0.48
N LEU A 156 0.59 -22.26 -0.35
CA LEU A 156 1.66 -22.59 -1.30
C LEU A 156 2.57 -23.72 -0.83
N ASN A 157 2.31 -24.31 0.34
CA ASN A 157 3.11 -25.42 0.90
C ASN A 157 4.62 -25.14 0.85
N LEU A 158 5.02 -23.91 1.15
CA LEU A 158 6.43 -23.48 1.21
C LEU A 158 6.99 -23.88 2.58
N VAL A 159 8.05 -24.68 2.58
CA VAL A 159 8.65 -25.22 3.81
C VAL A 159 10.06 -24.66 3.97
N PRO A 160 10.34 -23.83 4.99
CA PRO A 160 11.67 -23.29 5.20
C PRO A 160 12.66 -24.40 5.60
N LYS A 161 13.88 -24.34 5.07
CA LYS A 161 14.99 -25.22 5.49
C LYS A 161 15.63 -24.69 6.78
N GLY A 162 15.65 -25.51 7.83
CA GLY A 162 16.29 -25.17 9.09
C GLY A 162 15.81 -23.82 9.66
N ASN A 163 16.74 -22.90 9.89
CA ASN A 163 16.47 -21.54 10.40
C ASN A 163 16.20 -20.50 9.31
N GLY A 164 15.92 -20.95 8.09
CA GLY A 164 15.59 -20.12 6.93
C GLY A 164 14.35 -19.25 7.12
N PRO A 165 14.07 -18.37 6.14
CA PRO A 165 12.98 -17.41 6.24
C PRO A 165 11.62 -18.09 6.22
N LYS A 166 10.75 -17.72 7.16
CA LYS A 166 9.34 -18.10 7.11
C LYS A 166 8.69 -17.54 5.83
N PRO A 167 7.81 -18.31 5.13
CA PRO A 167 7.18 -17.85 3.89
C PRO A 167 6.49 -16.48 4.00
N SER A 168 5.81 -16.19 5.11
CA SER A 168 5.12 -14.91 5.32
C SER A 168 6.06 -13.70 5.36
N ARG A 169 7.36 -13.88 5.63
CA ARG A 169 8.35 -12.78 5.56
C ARG A 169 8.65 -12.35 4.13
N LEU A 170 8.26 -13.15 3.14
CA LEU A 170 8.48 -12.87 1.72
C LEU A 170 7.35 -12.06 1.09
N LEU A 171 6.46 -11.47 1.90
CA LEU A 171 5.30 -10.69 1.45
C LEU A 171 5.67 -9.65 0.38
N TYR A 172 6.53 -8.69 0.71
CA TYR A 172 6.90 -7.59 -0.20
C TYR A 172 7.73 -8.07 -1.40
N HIS A 173 8.58 -9.08 -1.21
CA HIS A 173 9.27 -9.74 -2.32
C HIS A 173 8.27 -10.33 -3.31
N THR A 174 7.22 -10.96 -2.81
CA THR A 174 6.19 -11.61 -3.62
C THR A 174 5.29 -10.58 -4.29
N ILE A 175 4.92 -9.48 -3.62
CA ILE A 175 4.21 -8.35 -4.24
C ILE A 175 5.03 -7.77 -5.40
N CYS A 176 6.34 -7.57 -5.21
CA CYS A 176 7.22 -7.09 -6.28
C CYS A 176 7.24 -8.04 -7.48
N LEU A 177 7.44 -9.34 -7.27
CA LEU A 177 7.48 -10.31 -8.36
C LEU A 177 6.13 -10.42 -9.08
N LEU A 178 5.04 -10.44 -8.32
CA LEU A 178 3.70 -10.62 -8.85
C LEU A 178 3.25 -9.43 -9.70
N THR A 179 3.47 -8.21 -9.21
CA THR A 179 3.11 -6.98 -9.93
C THR A 179 3.93 -6.83 -11.21
N ARG A 180 5.23 -7.16 -11.18
CA ARG A 180 6.07 -7.19 -12.38
C ARG A 180 5.65 -8.26 -13.37
N TYR A 181 5.34 -9.46 -12.89
CA TYR A 181 4.79 -10.53 -13.74
C TYR A 181 3.51 -10.07 -14.44
N LEU A 182 2.54 -9.52 -13.70
CA LEU A 182 1.30 -9.01 -14.28
C LEU A 182 1.56 -7.88 -15.29
N ALA A 183 2.50 -6.98 -15.00
CA ALA A 183 2.86 -5.88 -15.91
C ALA A 183 3.51 -6.39 -17.21
N ARG A 184 4.35 -7.43 -17.12
CA ARG A 184 4.96 -8.10 -18.27
C ARG A 184 3.93 -8.75 -19.17
N GLU A 185 3.03 -9.52 -18.57
CA GLU A 185 1.95 -10.22 -19.27
C GLU A 185 0.83 -9.26 -19.71
N LYS A 186 0.87 -7.99 -19.28
CA LYS A 186 -0.16 -6.98 -19.53
C LYS A 186 -1.56 -7.46 -19.11
N ASP A 187 -1.65 -8.08 -17.93
CA ASP A 187 -2.90 -8.65 -17.44
C ASP A 187 -3.80 -7.58 -16.79
N TYR A 188 -4.27 -6.64 -17.62
CA TYR A 188 -5.14 -5.54 -17.21
C TYR A 188 -6.46 -6.03 -16.60
N ALA A 189 -7.00 -7.13 -17.14
CA ALA A 189 -8.26 -7.70 -16.70
C ALA A 189 -8.18 -8.17 -15.25
N PHE A 190 -7.12 -8.91 -14.90
CA PHE A 190 -6.91 -9.38 -13.53
C PHE A 190 -6.76 -8.21 -12.55
N VAL A 191 -5.93 -7.23 -12.88
CA VAL A 191 -5.71 -6.06 -12.00
C VAL A 191 -6.99 -5.24 -11.85
N LYS A 192 -7.76 -5.04 -12.93
CA LYS A 192 -9.03 -4.30 -12.88
C LYS A 192 -10.09 -5.04 -12.07
N GLU A 193 -10.26 -6.35 -12.27
CA GLU A 193 -11.21 -7.18 -11.52
C GLU A 193 -10.98 -7.09 -10.00
N TRP A 194 -9.71 -7.17 -9.59
CA TRP A 194 -9.32 -7.21 -8.17
C TRP A 194 -8.89 -5.85 -7.60
N GLY A 195 -9.02 -4.77 -8.38
CA GLY A 195 -8.67 -3.40 -7.99
C GLY A 195 -9.86 -2.44 -7.93
N THR A 196 -11.08 -2.86 -8.27
CA THR A 196 -12.25 -1.97 -8.23
C THR A 196 -12.82 -1.74 -6.83
N LYS A 197 -12.52 -2.64 -5.89
CA LYS A 197 -12.99 -2.59 -4.49
C LYS A 197 -12.07 -3.37 -3.57
N LEU A 198 -12.25 -3.22 -2.26
CA LEU A 198 -11.53 -4.00 -1.26
C LEU A 198 -12.13 -5.40 -1.10
N TYR A 199 -11.25 -6.40 -1.08
CA TYR A 199 -11.60 -7.79 -0.83
C TYR A 199 -11.08 -8.28 0.52
N GLY A 200 -10.07 -7.61 1.08
CA GLY A 200 -9.42 -8.03 2.31
C GLY A 200 -8.96 -9.49 2.23
N ARG A 201 -9.45 -10.32 3.16
CA ARG A 201 -9.10 -11.76 3.23
C ARG A 201 -10.16 -12.68 2.63
N LYS A 202 -11.03 -12.15 1.76
CA LYS A 202 -12.09 -12.95 1.12
C LYS A 202 -11.51 -14.16 0.38
N PRO A 203 -12.14 -15.36 0.47
CA PRO A 203 -11.62 -16.58 -0.14
C PRO A 203 -11.42 -16.49 -1.65
N SER A 204 -12.29 -15.75 -2.37
CA SER A 204 -12.22 -15.63 -3.82
C SER A 204 -10.92 -14.99 -4.31
N PHE A 205 -10.53 -13.84 -3.73
CA PHE A 205 -9.30 -13.16 -4.09
C PHE A 205 -8.06 -13.93 -3.63
N ARG A 206 -8.12 -14.54 -2.43
CA ARG A 206 -7.06 -15.42 -1.93
C ARG A 206 -6.79 -16.57 -2.88
N GLU A 207 -7.85 -17.22 -3.36
CA GLU A 207 -7.77 -18.34 -4.29
C GLU A 207 -7.24 -17.90 -5.67
N ALA A 208 -7.69 -16.75 -6.18
CA ALA A 208 -7.18 -16.16 -7.42
C ALA A 208 -5.66 -15.86 -7.31
N THR A 209 -5.23 -15.25 -6.21
CA THR A 209 -3.82 -14.97 -5.91
C THR A 209 -2.99 -16.25 -5.80
N ARG A 210 -3.52 -17.27 -5.10
CA ARG A 210 -2.87 -18.59 -4.99
C ARG A 210 -2.67 -19.24 -6.35
N LYS A 211 -3.70 -19.26 -7.19
CA LYS A 211 -3.63 -19.82 -8.56
C LYS A 211 -2.57 -19.11 -9.39
N LEU A 212 -2.51 -17.77 -9.31
CA LEU A 212 -1.54 -16.98 -10.05
C LEU A 212 -0.10 -17.28 -9.59
N LEU A 213 0.15 -17.34 -8.28
CA LEU A 213 1.48 -17.66 -7.73
C LEU A 213 1.91 -19.11 -7.98
N ASN A 214 0.96 -20.05 -8.02
CA ASN A 214 1.21 -21.48 -8.23
C ASN A 214 1.16 -21.91 -9.71
N SER A 215 0.95 -20.97 -10.63
CA SER A 215 0.86 -21.26 -12.07
C SER A 215 2.22 -21.59 -12.67
N ASN A 216 2.25 -22.56 -13.60
CA ASN A 216 3.44 -22.87 -14.39
C ASN A 216 3.88 -21.69 -15.29
N LYS A 217 2.97 -20.76 -15.59
CA LYS A 217 3.29 -19.55 -16.37
C LYS A 217 4.08 -18.54 -15.54
N SER A 218 3.66 -18.29 -14.30
CA SER A 218 4.34 -17.33 -13.43
C SER A 218 5.62 -17.88 -12.84
N ARG A 219 5.66 -19.19 -12.53
CA ARG A 219 6.77 -19.89 -11.86
C ARG A 219 7.16 -19.29 -10.50
N ILE A 220 6.40 -18.31 -9.96
CA ILE A 220 6.78 -17.56 -8.77
C ILE A 220 6.92 -18.49 -7.57
N ARG A 221 5.94 -19.38 -7.31
CA ARG A 221 6.06 -20.35 -6.22
C ARG A 221 7.32 -21.21 -6.36
N THR A 222 7.60 -21.72 -7.55
CA THR A 222 8.76 -22.59 -7.81
C THR A 222 10.05 -21.85 -7.48
N GLU A 223 10.18 -20.59 -7.90
CA GLU A 223 11.38 -19.80 -7.62
C GLU A 223 11.45 -19.32 -6.17
N LEU A 224 10.32 -19.05 -5.50
CA LEU A 224 10.32 -18.81 -4.05
C LEU A 224 10.81 -20.05 -3.29
N SER A 225 10.40 -21.24 -3.70
CA SER A 225 10.86 -22.49 -3.11
C SER A 225 12.35 -22.72 -3.37
N SER A 226 12.82 -22.53 -4.60
CA SER A 226 14.23 -22.78 -4.96
C SER A 226 15.19 -21.75 -4.37
N CYS A 227 14.81 -20.46 -4.36
CA CYS A 227 15.71 -19.38 -3.99
C CYS A 227 15.67 -19.04 -2.51
N PHE A 228 14.49 -19.07 -1.87
CA PHE A 228 14.32 -18.66 -0.47
C PHE A 228 14.18 -19.84 0.48
N MET A 229 13.38 -20.85 0.14
CA MET A 229 13.14 -21.98 1.06
C MET A 229 14.38 -22.88 1.20
N ALA A 230 15.32 -22.80 0.26
CA ALA A 230 16.62 -23.46 0.35
C ALA A 230 17.62 -22.76 1.30
N LEU A 231 17.36 -21.52 1.72
CA LEU A 231 18.24 -20.78 2.62
C LEU A 231 18.17 -21.34 4.03
N GLU A 232 19.32 -21.42 4.69
CA GLU A 232 19.42 -21.76 6.12
C GLU A 232 19.53 -20.52 7.02
N SER A 233 19.81 -19.35 6.40
CA SER A 233 19.89 -18.05 7.06
C SER A 233 18.73 -17.14 6.66
N LYS A 234 18.43 -16.18 7.52
CA LYS A 234 17.36 -15.18 7.39
C LYS A 234 17.87 -13.75 7.45
N ASP A 235 19.19 -13.56 7.34
CA ASP A 235 19.81 -12.24 7.33
C ASP A 235 19.48 -11.47 6.05
N ALA A 236 19.58 -10.14 6.10
CA ALA A 236 19.17 -9.27 5.01
C ALA A 236 19.97 -9.51 3.73
N VAL A 237 21.26 -9.85 3.83
CA VAL A 237 22.13 -10.10 2.67
C VAL A 237 21.68 -11.37 1.95
N ALA A 238 21.51 -12.47 2.67
CA ALA A 238 21.03 -13.72 2.08
C ALA A 238 19.65 -13.59 1.41
N LEU A 239 18.74 -12.81 2.02
CA LEU A 239 17.41 -12.55 1.44
C LEU A 239 17.49 -11.71 0.18
N LYS A 240 18.33 -10.68 0.18
CA LYS A 240 18.57 -9.84 -1.00
C LYS A 240 19.15 -10.64 -2.15
N ASP A 241 20.18 -11.44 -1.90
CA ASP A 241 20.80 -12.29 -2.92
C ASP A 241 19.82 -13.32 -3.48
N ALA A 242 18.99 -13.92 -2.62
CA ALA A 242 17.93 -14.84 -3.05
C ALA A 242 16.87 -14.14 -3.91
N PHE A 243 16.53 -12.90 -3.58
CA PHE A 243 15.60 -12.11 -4.36
C PHE A 243 16.15 -11.79 -5.76
N GLU A 244 17.41 -11.36 -5.84
CA GLU A 244 18.07 -11.05 -7.12
C GLU A 244 18.16 -12.30 -8.02
N ARG A 245 18.47 -13.47 -7.43
CA ARG A 245 18.41 -14.76 -8.16
C ARG A 245 17.00 -15.06 -8.67
N CYS A 246 15.99 -14.90 -7.82
CA CYS A 246 14.60 -15.13 -8.18
C CYS A 246 14.16 -14.23 -9.34
N GLN A 247 14.46 -12.92 -9.27
CA GLN A 247 14.19 -11.98 -10.36
C GLN A 247 14.88 -12.36 -11.66
N LYS A 248 16.15 -12.81 -11.58
CA LYS A 248 16.91 -13.26 -12.74
C LYS A 248 16.29 -14.51 -13.37
N HIS A 249 15.93 -15.52 -12.59
CA HIS A 249 15.33 -16.75 -13.09
C HIS A 249 13.95 -16.53 -13.73
N LEU A 250 13.18 -15.59 -13.18
CA LEU A 250 11.87 -15.23 -13.69
C LEU A 250 11.92 -14.26 -14.88
N GLY A 251 13.08 -13.67 -15.16
CA GLY A 251 13.21 -12.60 -16.16
C GLY A 251 12.41 -11.35 -15.78
N LEU A 252 12.41 -10.98 -14.50
CA LEU A 252 11.67 -9.85 -13.93
C LEU A 252 12.58 -8.76 -13.34
N LYS A 253 13.90 -8.87 -13.55
CA LYS A 253 14.85 -7.82 -13.16
C LYS A 253 14.74 -6.67 -14.17
N ASP A 254 14.51 -5.45 -13.67
CA ASP A 254 14.40 -4.22 -14.47
C ASP A 254 13.45 -4.33 -15.67
N ASP A 255 12.40 -5.13 -15.50
CA ASP A 255 11.33 -5.30 -16.49
C ASP A 255 10.47 -4.02 -16.56
N ARG A 256 9.20 -4.15 -16.96
CA ARG A 256 8.26 -3.03 -17.01
C ARG A 256 7.90 -2.51 -15.62
N ASP A 257 7.85 -1.19 -15.50
CA ASP A 257 7.31 -0.50 -14.33
C ASP A 257 5.79 -0.76 -14.23
N PRO A 258 5.31 -1.47 -13.19
CA PRO A 258 3.89 -1.75 -13.02
C PRO A 258 3.03 -0.48 -12.97
N PHE A 259 3.55 0.63 -12.42
CA PHE A 259 2.80 1.88 -12.33
C PHE A 259 2.58 2.54 -13.69
N VAL A 260 3.53 2.39 -14.62
CA VAL A 260 3.38 2.86 -15.99
C VAL A 260 2.45 1.94 -16.77
N VAL A 261 2.59 0.63 -16.62
CA VAL A 261 1.75 -0.33 -17.34
C VAL A 261 0.28 -0.19 -16.93
N PHE A 262 -0.01 0.02 -15.65
CA PHE A 262 -1.37 0.05 -15.11
C PHE A 262 -1.90 1.48 -14.83
N ALA A 263 -1.28 2.51 -15.41
CA ALA A 263 -1.63 3.91 -15.18
C ALA A 263 -3.09 4.25 -15.56
N ASP A 264 -3.60 3.67 -16.65
CA ASP A 264 -4.89 4.05 -17.24
C ASP A 264 -6.06 3.12 -16.86
N LEU A 265 -5.91 2.32 -15.80
CA LEU A 265 -6.99 1.40 -15.37
C LEU A 265 -8.23 2.11 -14.85
N ASP A 266 -8.11 3.40 -14.53
CA ASP A 266 -9.19 4.23 -14.01
C ASP A 266 -10.24 4.66 -15.07
N GLY A 267 -10.03 4.31 -16.35
CA GLY A 267 -10.93 4.62 -17.46
C GLY A 267 -12.38 4.12 -17.29
N GLU A 268 -13.30 5.08 -17.52
CA GLU A 268 -14.76 5.13 -17.31
C GLU A 268 -15.23 4.91 -15.86
N THR A 269 -14.97 5.90 -15.01
CA THR A 269 -15.89 6.23 -13.90
C THR A 269 -16.69 7.44 -14.36
N PRO A 270 -18.04 7.41 -14.36
CA PRO A 270 -18.82 8.59 -14.72
C PRO A 270 -18.46 9.71 -13.73
N VAL A 271 -17.93 10.80 -14.28
CA VAL A 271 -17.80 12.07 -13.56
C VAL A 271 -19.20 12.40 -13.08
N LEU A 272 -19.46 12.24 -11.78
CA LEU A 272 -20.63 12.85 -11.17
C LEU A 272 -20.44 14.35 -11.37
N ALA A 273 -21.32 14.93 -12.18
CA ALA A 273 -21.33 16.34 -12.49
C ALA A 273 -21.19 17.16 -11.20
N GLY A 274 -20.31 18.15 -11.25
CA GLY A 274 -19.86 18.93 -10.11
C GLY A 274 -21.00 19.43 -9.23
N GLY A 275 -20.87 19.16 -7.92
CA GLY A 275 -21.43 20.04 -6.91
C GLY A 275 -20.54 21.28 -6.84
N GLU A 276 -21.06 22.40 -7.35
CA GLU A 276 -20.53 23.72 -7.10
C GLU A 276 -20.47 23.94 -5.58
N PHE A 277 -19.27 24.15 -5.05
CA PHE A 277 -19.12 24.81 -3.75
C PHE A 277 -19.02 26.30 -4.05
N GLU A 278 -20.11 27.03 -3.77
CA GLU A 278 -20.11 28.49 -3.69
C GLU A 278 -19.20 28.96 -2.55
N GLU A 279 -18.66 30.17 -2.77
CA GLU A 279 -17.53 30.87 -2.14
C GLU A 279 -17.44 30.89 -0.60
#